data_AF-A0A4U8UKU2-F1
#
_entry.id   AF-A0A4U8UKU2-F1
#
_cell.length_a   1.000
_cell.length_b   1.000
_cell.length_c   1.000
_cell.angle_alpha   90.00
_cell.angle_beta   90.00
_cell.angle_gamma   90.00
#
_symmetry.space_group_name_H-M   'P 1'
#
loop_
_entity.id
_entity.type
_entity.pdbx_description
1 polymer ?
#
loop_
_entity_poly.entity_id
_entity_poly.type
_entity_poly.pdbx_seq_one_letter_code
_entity_poly.pdbx_strand_id
1 'polypeptide(L)'
;MQLPCIRLLLLTLVVLALFEFSEARRDGNQKFKVCCARQKKADKECKRMFCDFNKLSQDNISFFLNMCTSRGSTVKDMWDCASTHYDHTECCRRNHVIPECLRYCKADDPVTTDYKYLFCIQSFNGIRDCFRSHLDTHANIFGDN
;
A
#
# COMPACT_ATOMS: atom_id res chain seq x y z
N MET A 1 41.24 -40.40 13.90
CA MET A 1 39.92 -39.97 14.46
C MET A 1 39.47 -38.60 13.90
N GLN A 2 39.71 -38.29 12.61
CA GLN A 2 39.47 -36.93 12.05
C GLN A 2 38.33 -36.87 11.00
N LEU A 3 37.95 -38.00 10.39
CA LEU A 3 36.90 -38.08 9.36
C LEU A 3 35.46 -37.72 9.81
N PRO A 4 34.99 -38.06 11.04
CA PRO A 4 33.58 -37.80 11.39
C PRO A 4 33.30 -36.32 11.67
N CYS A 5 34.33 -35.58 12.13
CA CYS A 5 34.21 -34.15 12.43
C CYS A 5 34.03 -33.32 11.14
N ILE A 6 34.77 -33.65 10.08
CA ILE A 6 34.70 -32.97 8.77
C ILE A 6 33.33 -33.20 8.11
N ARG A 7 32.77 -34.42 8.20
CA ARG A 7 31.43 -34.72 7.66
C ARG A 7 30.33 -33.96 8.39
N LEU A 8 30.43 -33.85 9.72
CA LEU A 8 29.46 -33.10 10.52
C LEU A 8 29.50 -31.60 10.19
N LEU A 9 30.72 -31.06 10.01
CA LEU A 9 30.94 -29.67 9.67
C LEU A 9 30.43 -29.31 8.26
N LEU A 10 30.63 -30.22 7.29
CA LEU A 10 30.05 -30.10 5.94
C LEU A 10 28.51 -30.17 5.97
N LEU A 11 27.92 -31.08 6.76
CA LEU A 11 26.47 -31.17 6.92
C LEU A 11 25.88 -29.90 7.52
N THR A 12 26.52 -29.31 8.54
CA THR A 12 26.07 -28.04 9.12
C THR A 12 26.19 -26.88 8.14
N LEU A 13 27.24 -26.82 7.33
CA LEU A 13 27.39 -25.80 6.28
C LEU A 13 26.36 -25.95 5.16
N VAL A 14 26.02 -27.19 4.78
CA VAL A 14 24.95 -27.47 3.81
C VAL A 14 23.58 -27.08 4.36
N VAL A 15 23.27 -27.38 5.63
CA VAL A 15 22.02 -26.95 6.26
C VAL A 15 21.94 -25.42 6.33
N LEU A 16 23.02 -24.74 6.74
CA LEU A 16 23.08 -23.28 6.79
C LEU A 16 22.99 -22.63 5.40
N ALA A 17 23.53 -23.27 4.36
CA ALA A 17 23.38 -22.84 2.97
C ALA A 17 21.96 -23.10 2.42
N LEU A 18 21.26 -24.13 2.88
CA LEU A 18 19.87 -24.42 2.52
C LEU A 18 18.85 -23.57 3.30
N PHE A 19 19.27 -22.92 4.39
CA PHE A 19 18.59 -21.75 4.95
C PHE A 19 18.82 -20.52 4.05
N GLU A 20 18.70 -20.72 2.73
CA GLU A 20 18.65 -19.63 1.77
C GLU A 20 17.56 -18.67 2.21
N PHE A 21 17.97 -17.41 2.36
CA PHE A 21 17.17 -16.28 2.75
C PHE A 21 15.83 -16.29 2.01
N SER A 22 14.77 -16.78 2.65
CA SER A 22 13.43 -16.40 2.26
C SER A 22 13.31 -14.93 2.63
N GLU A 23 13.64 -14.01 1.71
CA GLU A 23 13.12 -12.66 1.80
C GLU A 23 11.60 -12.81 1.84
N ALA A 24 11.03 -12.65 3.03
CA ALA A 24 9.59 -12.61 3.19
C ALA A 24 9.12 -11.44 2.32
N ARG A 25 8.47 -11.75 1.18
CA ARG A 25 7.91 -10.70 0.32
C ARG A 25 6.99 -9.84 1.14
N ARG A 26 7.07 -8.53 0.94
CA ARG A 26 6.19 -7.62 1.66
C ARG A 26 4.77 -7.82 1.16
N ASP A 27 3.81 -7.78 2.07
CA ASP A 27 2.41 -7.64 1.68
C ASP A 27 2.12 -6.22 1.17
N GLY A 28 0.98 -6.01 0.53
CA GLY A 28 0.63 -4.72 -0.05
C GLY A 28 0.54 -3.59 0.98
N ASN A 29 0.16 -3.89 2.23
CA ASN A 29 0.12 -2.89 3.31
C ASN A 29 1.53 -2.48 3.75
N GLN A 30 2.47 -3.42 3.81
CA GLN A 30 3.87 -3.14 4.08
C GLN A 30 4.50 -2.30 2.95
N LYS A 31 4.22 -2.62 1.68
CA LYS A 31 4.69 -1.81 0.53
C LYS A 31 4.13 -0.39 0.55
N PHE A 32 2.85 -0.23 0.92
CA PHE A 32 2.22 1.07 1.10
C PHE A 32 2.91 1.90 2.20
N LYS A 33 3.18 1.31 3.36
CA LYS A 33 3.91 1.95 4.47
C LYS A 33 5.29 2.43 4.06
N VAL A 34 6.04 1.58 3.37
CA VAL A 34 7.40 1.92 2.90
C VAL A 34 7.34 3.06 1.88
N CYS A 35 6.37 3.06 0.97
CA CYS A 35 6.17 4.17 0.04
C CYS A 35 5.92 5.49 0.77
N CYS A 36 5.00 5.52 1.73
CA CYS A 36 4.73 6.71 2.53
C CYS A 36 5.97 7.22 3.28
N ALA A 37 6.79 6.32 3.82
CA ALA A 37 8.02 6.70 4.52
C ALA A 37 8.97 7.52 3.60
N ARG A 38 8.96 7.23 2.30
CA ARG A 38 9.75 7.93 1.28
C ARG A 38 9.17 9.28 0.85
N GLN A 39 7.88 9.54 1.12
CA GLN A 39 7.24 10.83 0.84
C GLN A 39 7.70 11.91 1.83
N LYS A 40 8.79 12.62 1.51
CA LYS A 40 9.40 13.63 2.39
C LYS A 40 8.55 14.89 2.57
N LYS A 41 7.69 15.21 1.59
CA LYS A 41 6.82 16.40 1.60
C LYS A 41 5.49 16.17 2.32
N ALA A 42 5.03 14.92 2.37
CA ALA A 42 3.82 14.55 3.09
C ALA A 42 3.99 14.71 4.62
N ASP A 43 2.94 15.24 5.25
CA ASP A 43 2.88 15.49 6.68
C ASP A 43 3.12 14.23 7.51
N LYS A 44 3.95 14.36 8.55
CA LYS A 44 4.40 13.22 9.35
C LYS A 44 3.25 12.57 10.13
N GLU A 45 2.33 13.38 10.65
CA GLU A 45 1.23 12.89 11.48
C GLU A 45 0.19 12.16 10.63
N CYS A 46 -0.18 12.72 9.48
CA CYS A 46 -1.05 12.07 8.51
C CYS A 46 -0.50 10.72 8.06
N LYS A 47 0.78 10.65 7.73
CA LYS A 47 1.42 9.37 7.38
C LYS A 47 1.35 8.36 8.51
N ARG A 48 1.69 8.78 9.74
CA ARG A 48 1.67 7.90 10.92
C ARG A 48 0.28 7.32 11.18
N MET A 49 -0.77 8.11 10.97
CA MET A 49 -2.14 7.70 11.30
C MET A 49 -2.83 6.90 10.19
N PHE A 50 -2.54 7.22 8.92
CA PHE A 50 -3.34 6.71 7.80
C PHE A 50 -2.55 5.97 6.72
N CYS A 51 -1.21 5.90 6.76
CA CYS A 51 -0.46 5.01 5.85
C CYS A 51 -0.52 3.55 6.31
N ASP A 52 -1.73 3.01 6.33
CA ASP A 52 -2.04 1.60 6.57
C ASP A 52 -3.43 1.36 5.96
N PHE A 53 -3.62 0.33 5.13
CA PHE A 53 -4.92 0.02 4.54
C PHE A 53 -6.00 -0.31 5.58
N ASN A 54 -5.63 -0.74 6.78
CA ASN A 54 -6.61 -0.93 7.86
C ASN A 54 -7.02 0.40 8.51
N LYS A 55 -6.27 1.49 8.29
CA LYS A 55 -6.56 2.83 8.80
C LYS A 55 -7.16 3.74 7.72
N LEU A 56 -6.61 3.72 6.52
CA LEU A 56 -7.20 4.34 5.35
C LEU A 56 -8.41 3.50 4.92
N SER A 57 -9.56 3.75 5.52
CA SER A 57 -10.77 2.92 5.46
C SER A 57 -12.01 3.80 5.41
N GLN A 58 -13.15 3.22 5.05
CA GLN A 58 -14.44 3.93 5.02
C GLN A 58 -14.76 4.65 6.35
N ASP A 59 -14.45 4.05 7.50
CA ASP A 59 -14.75 4.63 8.81
C ASP A 59 -13.88 5.85 9.14
N ASN A 60 -12.69 5.91 8.55
CA ASN A 60 -11.68 6.92 8.87
C ASN A 60 -11.43 7.91 7.72
N ILE A 61 -12.01 7.68 6.54
CA ILE A 61 -11.73 8.50 5.34
C ILE A 61 -12.11 9.97 5.55
N SER A 62 -13.23 10.22 6.23
CA SER A 62 -13.65 11.58 6.59
C SER A 62 -12.64 12.27 7.51
N PHE A 63 -12.07 11.53 8.47
CA PHE A 63 -11.06 12.07 9.37
C PHE A 63 -9.74 12.33 8.64
N PHE A 64 -9.31 11.41 7.78
CA PHE A 64 -8.16 11.59 6.90
C PHE A 64 -8.29 12.86 6.06
N LEU A 65 -9.42 13.03 5.35
CA LEU A 65 -9.64 14.18 4.49
C LEU A 65 -9.69 15.50 5.28
N ASN A 66 -10.40 15.53 6.41
CA ASN A 66 -10.47 16.74 7.24
C ASN A 66 -9.09 17.14 7.81
N MET A 67 -8.28 16.15 8.20
CA MET A 67 -6.99 16.41 8.84
C MET A 67 -5.87 16.72 7.83
N CYS A 68 -5.87 16.06 6.68
CA CYS A 68 -4.70 16.01 5.78
C CYS A 68 -4.84 16.86 4.52
N THR A 69 -6.06 17.23 4.10
CA THR A 69 -6.30 18.05 2.90
C THR A 69 -5.58 19.39 2.95
N SER A 70 -5.57 20.05 4.12
CA SER A 70 -4.90 21.35 4.29
C SER A 70 -3.38 21.25 4.48
N ARG A 71 -2.81 20.04 4.53
CA ARG A 71 -1.39 19.80 4.82
C ARG A 71 -0.55 19.61 3.56
N GLY A 72 -0.63 20.56 2.62
CA GLY A 72 0.15 20.55 1.39
C GLY A 72 -0.18 19.36 0.47
N SER A 73 0.85 18.68 -0.07
CA SER A 73 0.67 17.56 -1.01
C SER A 73 0.29 16.23 -0.34
N THR A 74 0.09 16.22 0.98
CA THR A 74 -0.04 14.98 1.79
C THR A 74 -1.07 14.00 1.26
N VAL A 75 -2.30 14.44 0.97
CA VAL A 75 -3.35 13.55 0.46
C VAL A 75 -2.96 12.94 -0.86
N LYS A 76 -2.43 13.76 -1.78
CA LYS A 76 -1.97 13.31 -3.09
C LYS A 76 -0.83 12.30 -2.96
N ASP A 77 0.23 12.63 -2.21
CA ASP A 77 1.42 11.78 -2.05
C ASP A 77 1.06 10.40 -1.44
N MET A 78 0.10 10.38 -0.51
CA MET A 78 -0.40 9.14 0.09
C MET A 78 -1.29 8.35 -0.87
N TRP A 79 -2.12 9.04 -1.65
CA TRP A 79 -2.97 8.41 -2.67
C TRP A 79 -2.14 7.78 -3.79
N ASP A 80 -1.12 8.48 -4.27
CA ASP A 80 -0.15 7.98 -5.25
C ASP A 80 0.51 6.68 -4.74
N CYS A 81 0.89 6.65 -3.46
CA CYS A 81 1.47 5.46 -2.83
C CYS A 81 0.49 4.29 -2.72
N ALA A 82 -0.76 4.53 -2.35
CA ALA A 82 -1.75 3.47 -2.21
C ALA A 82 -2.15 2.90 -3.58
N SER A 83 -2.42 3.78 -4.54
CA SER A 83 -2.99 3.44 -5.85
C SER A 83 -1.96 3.04 -6.90
N THR A 84 -0.67 3.26 -6.64
CA THR A 84 0.46 2.95 -7.52
C THR A 84 0.37 3.55 -8.93
N HIS A 85 -0.39 4.62 -9.12
CA HIS A 85 -0.68 5.22 -10.45
C HIS A 85 -1.24 4.23 -11.48
N TYR A 86 -1.84 3.13 -11.01
CA TYR A 86 -2.47 2.13 -11.86
C TYR A 86 -3.97 2.43 -12.03
N ASP A 87 -4.55 2.11 -13.18
CA ASP A 87 -6.00 2.22 -13.39
C ASP A 87 -6.71 1.00 -12.77
N HIS A 88 -7.37 1.21 -11.62
CA HIS A 88 -8.09 0.16 -10.90
C HIS A 88 -9.56 0.03 -11.32
N THR A 89 -10.02 0.72 -12.37
CA THR A 89 -11.45 0.81 -12.71
C THR A 89 -12.11 -0.56 -12.84
N GLU A 90 -11.48 -1.54 -13.50
CA GLU A 90 -12.05 -2.89 -13.63
C GLU A 90 -12.10 -3.66 -12.31
N CYS A 91 -11.13 -3.43 -11.42
CA CYS A 91 -11.20 -3.99 -10.07
C CYS A 91 -12.34 -3.35 -9.28
N CYS A 92 -12.46 -2.02 -9.34
CA CYS A 92 -13.49 -1.28 -8.65
C CYS A 92 -14.91 -1.68 -9.07
N ARG A 93 -15.16 -1.87 -10.37
CA ARG A 93 -16.46 -2.36 -10.86
C ARG A 93 -16.82 -3.71 -10.25
N ARG A 94 -15.84 -4.63 -10.16
CA ARG A 94 -16.02 -5.94 -9.52
C ARG A 94 -16.20 -5.85 -8.00
N ASN A 95 -15.64 -4.82 -7.37
CA ASN A 95 -15.79 -4.53 -5.94
C ASN A 95 -16.95 -3.57 -5.63
N HIS A 96 -17.97 -3.54 -6.50
CA HIS A 96 -19.22 -2.81 -6.30
C HIS A 96 -19.06 -1.30 -6.03
N VAL A 97 -17.99 -0.69 -6.53
CA VAL A 97 -17.85 0.77 -6.55
C VAL A 97 -18.83 1.33 -7.57
N ILE A 98 -19.68 2.27 -7.13
CA ILE A 98 -20.72 2.85 -7.99
C ILE A 98 -20.11 3.67 -9.13
N PRO A 99 -20.77 3.77 -10.30
CA PRO A 99 -20.23 4.44 -11.49
C PRO A 99 -19.69 5.85 -11.24
N GLU A 100 -20.38 6.64 -10.43
CA GLU A 100 -20.03 8.02 -10.07
C GLU A 100 -18.70 8.12 -9.31
N CYS A 101 -18.31 7.05 -8.63
CA CYS A 101 -17.12 6.96 -7.81
C CYS A 101 -15.93 6.31 -8.54
N LEU A 102 -16.13 5.73 -9.73
CA LEU A 102 -15.07 5.08 -10.49
C LEU A 102 -13.92 6.03 -10.88
N ARG A 103 -14.18 7.34 -10.94
CA ARG A 103 -13.12 8.34 -11.15
C ARG A 103 -12.01 8.28 -10.09
N TYR A 104 -12.32 7.83 -8.87
CA TYR A 104 -11.34 7.70 -7.79
C TYR A 104 -10.53 6.40 -7.87
N CYS A 105 -10.92 5.48 -8.75
CA CYS A 105 -10.16 4.27 -9.05
C CYS A 105 -9.05 4.51 -10.07
N LYS A 106 -9.20 5.57 -10.87
CA LYS A 106 -8.17 6.00 -11.79
C LYS A 106 -7.19 6.86 -11.03
N ALA A 107 -5.96 6.38 -10.92
CA ALA A 107 -4.87 6.96 -10.14
C ALA A 107 -4.08 8.03 -10.93
N ASP A 108 -4.74 8.65 -11.89
CA ASP A 108 -4.23 9.55 -12.92
C ASP A 108 -4.70 11.00 -12.71
N ASP A 109 -5.88 11.20 -12.13
CA ASP A 109 -6.39 12.51 -11.74
C ASP A 109 -5.78 12.95 -10.40
N PRO A 110 -5.35 14.23 -10.24
CA PRO A 110 -5.07 14.75 -8.92
C PRO A 110 -6.34 14.55 -8.11
N VAL A 111 -6.26 13.82 -6.98
CA VAL A 111 -7.40 13.65 -6.08
C VAL A 111 -7.89 15.04 -5.72
N THR A 112 -8.92 15.50 -6.40
CA THR A 112 -9.61 16.72 -6.03
C THR A 112 -10.23 16.35 -4.70
N THR A 113 -9.66 16.86 -3.61
CA THR A 113 -10.18 16.79 -2.25
C THR A 113 -11.47 17.61 -2.13
N ASP A 114 -12.35 17.46 -3.11
CA ASP A 114 -13.66 18.09 -3.20
C ASP A 114 -14.62 17.27 -2.35
N TYR A 115 -15.59 17.93 -1.75
CA TYR A 115 -16.65 17.36 -0.91
C TYR A 115 -17.46 16.28 -1.64
N LYS A 116 -17.36 16.19 -2.97
CA LYS A 116 -17.87 15.06 -3.77
C LYS A 116 -17.31 13.71 -3.32
N TYR A 117 -16.15 13.69 -2.68
CA TYR A 117 -15.60 12.48 -2.07
C TYR A 117 -16.50 11.92 -0.94
N LEU A 118 -17.25 12.79 -0.26
CA LEU A 118 -18.19 12.39 0.80
C LEU A 118 -19.31 11.50 0.24
N PHE A 119 -19.73 11.72 -1.01
CA PHE A 119 -20.70 10.86 -1.69
C PHE A 119 -20.17 9.43 -1.89
N CYS A 120 -18.86 9.28 -2.07
CA CYS A 120 -18.19 8.02 -2.36
C CYS A 120 -17.68 7.27 -1.13
N ILE A 121 -17.96 7.75 0.09
CA ILE A 121 -17.52 7.10 1.34
C ILE A 121 -17.95 5.64 1.39
N GLN A 122 -19.19 5.33 1.01
CA GLN A 122 -19.73 3.97 1.06
C GLN A 122 -19.03 3.01 0.08
N SER A 123 -18.44 3.52 -1.00
CA SER A 123 -17.66 2.72 -1.95
C SER A 123 -16.17 2.65 -1.60
N PHE A 124 -15.72 3.39 -0.58
CA PHE A 124 -14.30 3.59 -0.33
C PHE A 124 -13.54 2.28 -0.05
N ASN A 125 -14.12 1.37 0.73
CA ASN A 125 -13.48 0.08 1.00
C ASN A 125 -13.26 -0.73 -0.29
N GLY A 126 -14.20 -0.71 -1.23
CA GLY A 126 -14.03 -1.38 -2.52
C GLY A 126 -12.88 -0.80 -3.35
N ILE A 127 -12.68 0.52 -3.32
CA ILE A 127 -11.53 1.19 -3.97
C ILE A 127 -10.22 0.78 -3.29
N ARG A 128 -10.19 0.90 -1.96
CA ARG A 128 -9.03 0.57 -1.13
C ARG A 128 -8.58 -0.88 -1.29
N ASP A 129 -9.52 -1.81 -1.35
CA ASP A 129 -9.21 -3.24 -1.45
C ASP A 129 -8.57 -3.57 -2.81
N CYS A 130 -8.96 -2.86 -3.87
CA CYS A 130 -8.29 -2.93 -5.16
C CYS A 130 -6.84 -2.44 -5.10
N PHE A 131 -6.59 -1.30 -4.46
CA PHE A 131 -5.25 -0.77 -4.26
C PHE A 131 -4.35 -1.75 -3.50
N ARG A 132 -4.88 -2.31 -2.41
CA ARG A 132 -4.16 -3.33 -1.61
C ARG A 132 -3.84 -4.57 -2.42
N SER A 133 -4.83 -5.15 -3.10
CA SER A 133 -4.67 -6.38 -3.88
C SER A 133 -3.66 -6.23 -5.02
N HIS A 134 -3.63 -5.06 -5.67
CA HIS A 134 -2.62 -4.77 -6.67
C HIS A 134 -1.22 -4.76 -6.06
N LEU A 135 -1.04 -4.07 -4.92
CA LEU A 135 0.23 -4.02 -4.20
C LEU A 135 0.66 -5.38 -3.64
N ASP A 136 -0.24 -6.32 -3.36
CA ASP A 136 0.15 -7.68 -2.94
C ASP A 136 0.99 -8.39 -4.02
N THR A 137 0.80 -8.02 -5.30
CA THR A 137 1.45 -8.67 -6.45
C THR A 137 2.42 -7.77 -7.23
N HIS A 138 2.44 -6.47 -6.95
CA HIS A 138 3.26 -5.48 -7.65
C HIS A 138 4.12 -4.65 -6.69
N ALA A 139 5.14 -3.99 -7.23
CA ALA A 139 5.95 -3.04 -6.48
C ALA A 139 5.16 -1.75 -6.21
N ASN A 140 5.56 -0.98 -5.20
CA ASN A 140 5.08 0.39 -5.06
C ASN A 140 5.72 1.33 -6.12
N ILE A 141 5.33 2.61 -6.14
CA ILE A 141 5.83 3.61 -7.11
C ILE A 141 7.36 3.85 -7.06
N PHE A 142 8.05 3.36 -6.04
CA PHE A 142 9.51 3.43 -5.89
C PHE A 142 10.22 2.10 -6.15
N GLY A 143 9.48 1.04 -6.51
CA GLY A 143 10.03 -0.28 -6.80
C GLY A 143 10.20 -1.19 -5.58
N ASP A 144 9.68 -0.84 -4.40
CA ASP A 144 9.81 -1.70 -3.21
C ASP A 144 8.84 -2.90 -3.30
N ASN A 145 9.37 -4.12 -3.12
CA ASN A 145 8.65 -5.41 -3.16
C ASN A 145 8.68 -6.17 -1.83
#